data_AF-A0A6I9NHD7-F1
#
_entry.id   AF-A0A6I9NHD7-F1
#
_cell.length_a   1.000
_cell.length_b   1.000
_cell.length_c   1.000
_cell.angle_alpha   90.00
_cell.angle_beta   90.00
_cell.angle_gamma   90.00
#
_symmetry.space_group_name_H-M   'P 1'
#
loop_
_entity.id
_entity.type
_entity.pdbx_description
1 polymer ?
#
loop_
_entity_poly.entity_id
_entity_poly.type
_entity_poly.pdbx_seq_one_letter_code
_entity_poly.pdbx_strand_id
1 'polypeptide(L)'
;MPPKKKAAGKGRAPAKRQLAEEFPPGEVLIDTGKKSWKLGAPIGQGGFGLLYLAHENTAKPVGADAPYVIKVEPSDNGPLFSELKFYMRAAKPDLIQSWVKSHKLNVLGVPRYWGSGLHERGGKRYRFMVIDRLGTDLQKKFEECGRRFPRKLVLQLALRLVGVFISFFPLNGRVVSF
;
A
#
# COMPACT_ATOMS: atom_id res chain seq x y z
N MET A 1 45.11 -36.86 9.72
CA MET A 1 44.59 -35.58 9.16
C MET A 1 43.18 -35.82 8.65
N PRO A 2 42.16 -35.06 9.09
CA PRO A 2 40.80 -35.20 8.56
C PRO A 2 40.67 -34.53 7.17
N PRO A 3 39.77 -35.01 6.30
CA PRO A 3 39.68 -34.55 4.92
C PRO A 3 39.03 -33.16 4.80
N LYS A 4 39.56 -32.35 3.87
CA LYS A 4 39.07 -31.00 3.53
C LYS A 4 37.61 -31.03 3.04
N LYS A 5 36.75 -30.23 3.67
CA LYS A 5 35.39 -29.94 3.18
C LYS A 5 35.44 -29.19 1.84
N LYS A 6 34.78 -29.71 0.81
CA LYS A 6 34.52 -28.99 -0.44
C LYS A 6 33.57 -27.81 -0.17
N ALA A 7 33.98 -26.61 -0.57
CA ALA A 7 33.15 -25.42 -0.48
C ALA A 7 31.94 -25.54 -1.42
N ALA A 8 30.74 -25.47 -0.86
CA ALA A 8 29.50 -25.39 -1.62
C ALA A 8 29.45 -24.08 -2.43
N GLY A 9 29.03 -24.17 -3.69
CA GLY A 9 28.97 -23.06 -4.62
C GLY A 9 28.16 -21.88 -4.08
N LYS A 10 28.71 -20.67 -4.24
CA LYS A 10 28.00 -19.41 -3.99
C LYS A 10 26.75 -19.38 -4.85
N GLY A 11 25.58 -19.57 -4.25
CA GLY A 11 24.30 -19.23 -4.87
C GLY A 11 24.36 -17.77 -5.31
N ARG A 12 24.00 -17.49 -6.57
CA ARG A 12 23.81 -16.14 -7.07
C ARG A 12 22.87 -15.39 -6.12
N ALA A 13 23.37 -14.35 -5.47
CA ALA A 13 22.50 -13.40 -4.77
C ALA A 13 21.49 -12.85 -5.78
N PRO A 14 20.21 -12.67 -5.40
CA PRO A 14 19.22 -12.04 -6.28
C PRO A 14 19.75 -10.70 -6.77
N ALA A 15 19.56 -10.40 -8.05
CA ALA A 15 19.94 -9.10 -8.63
C ALA A 15 19.37 -7.97 -7.75
N LYS A 16 20.20 -6.95 -7.46
CA LYS A 16 19.78 -5.76 -6.71
C LYS A 16 18.50 -5.21 -7.35
N ARG A 17 17.39 -5.27 -6.61
CA ARG A 17 16.08 -4.78 -7.05
C ARG A 17 16.20 -3.29 -7.34
N GLN A 18 15.76 -2.86 -8.52
CA GLN A 18 15.84 -1.46 -8.92
C GLN A 18 14.81 -0.64 -8.14
N LEU A 19 15.23 0.51 -7.62
CA LEU A 19 14.32 1.51 -7.04
C LEU A 19 13.56 2.20 -8.19
N ALA A 20 12.27 2.50 -7.99
CA ALA A 20 11.49 3.25 -8.97
C ALA A 20 12.11 4.64 -9.19
N GLU A 21 12.11 5.11 -10.43
CA GLU A 21 12.41 6.51 -10.73
C GLU A 21 11.25 7.40 -10.25
N GLU A 22 11.59 8.59 -9.76
CA GLU A 22 10.60 9.54 -9.28
C GLU A 22 9.85 10.19 -10.44
N PHE A 23 8.53 10.30 -10.28
CA PHE A 23 7.64 10.94 -11.23
C PHE A 23 7.39 12.38 -10.83
N PRO A 24 7.41 13.33 -11.78
CA PRO A 24 7.16 14.73 -11.48
C PRO A 24 5.70 14.91 -11.04
N PRO A 25 5.45 15.80 -10.07
CA PRO A 25 4.09 16.22 -9.76
C PRO A 25 3.37 16.73 -11.02
N GLY A 26 2.11 16.34 -11.20
CA GLY A 26 1.30 16.65 -12.37
C GLY A 26 1.21 15.54 -13.42
N GLU A 27 2.09 14.53 -13.36
CA GLU A 27 2.03 13.35 -14.22
C GLU A 27 0.66 12.65 -14.07
N VAL A 28 0.10 12.19 -15.18
CA VAL A 28 -1.23 11.57 -15.23
C VAL A 28 -1.11 10.08 -15.51
N LEU A 29 -1.63 9.27 -14.60
CA LEU A 29 -1.70 7.82 -14.72
C LEU A 29 -3.13 7.41 -15.09
N ILE A 30 -3.27 6.50 -16.04
CA ILE A 30 -4.56 5.95 -16.45
C ILE A 30 -4.65 4.52 -15.93
N ASP A 31 -5.67 4.24 -15.12
CA ASP A 31 -5.89 2.90 -14.58
C ASP A 31 -6.55 1.96 -15.60
N THR A 32 -6.62 0.67 -15.26
CA THR A 32 -7.26 -0.32 -16.13
C THR A 32 -8.75 -0.07 -16.35
N GLY A 33 -9.38 0.74 -15.49
CA GLY A 33 -10.77 1.19 -15.61
C GLY A 33 -10.93 2.45 -16.46
N LYS A 34 -9.85 2.92 -17.13
CA LYS A 34 -9.80 4.16 -17.92
C LYS A 34 -10.00 5.43 -17.09
N LYS A 35 -9.91 5.35 -15.76
CA LYS A 35 -9.95 6.53 -14.90
C LYS A 35 -8.56 7.16 -14.84
N SER A 36 -8.53 8.48 -14.95
CA SER A 36 -7.30 9.26 -14.96
C SER A 36 -7.01 9.82 -13.57
N TRP A 37 -5.79 9.61 -13.10
CA TRP A 37 -5.30 10.02 -11.79
C TRP A 37 -4.10 10.92 -11.95
N LYS A 38 -4.10 12.08 -11.30
CA LYS A 38 -2.98 13.01 -11.32
C LYS A 38 -2.12 12.82 -10.08
N LEU A 39 -0.80 12.75 -10.28
CA LEU A 39 0.19 12.71 -9.20
C LEU A 39 0.44 14.10 -8.61
N GLY A 40 0.61 14.13 -7.29
CA GLY A 40 1.07 15.29 -6.53
C GLY A 40 2.50 15.09 -6.04
N ALA A 41 2.82 15.77 -4.93
CA ALA A 41 4.13 15.64 -4.30
C ALA A 41 4.39 14.21 -3.81
N PRO A 42 5.65 13.73 -3.86
CA PRO A 42 6.07 12.51 -3.19
C PRO A 42 5.93 12.69 -1.67
N ILE A 43 5.44 11.67 -0.98
CA ILE A 43 5.21 11.69 0.47
C ILE A 43 5.97 10.60 1.21
N GLY A 44 6.56 9.67 0.49
CA GLY A 44 7.37 8.63 1.10
C GLY A 44 7.92 7.65 0.08
N GLN A 45 9.02 7.02 0.48
CA GLN A 45 9.63 5.93 -0.24
C GLN A 45 9.61 4.71 0.67
N GLY A 46 8.88 3.68 0.27
CA GLY A 46 8.95 2.37 0.93
C GLY A 46 10.19 1.60 0.48
N GLY A 47 10.34 0.35 0.95
CA GLY A 47 11.49 -0.49 0.58
C GLY A 47 11.61 -0.79 -0.92
N PHE A 48 10.52 -0.66 -1.68
CA PHE A 48 10.43 -1.12 -3.07
C PHE A 48 9.69 -0.17 -4.01
N GLY A 49 9.09 0.90 -3.49
CA GLY A 49 8.17 1.77 -4.23
C GLY A 49 8.07 3.18 -3.69
N LEU A 50 7.55 4.07 -4.53
CA LEU A 50 7.32 5.48 -4.23
C LEU A 50 5.84 5.72 -3.97
N LEU A 51 5.54 6.57 -2.99
CA LEU A 51 4.19 7.00 -2.63
C LEU A 51 4.04 8.48 -2.98
N TYR A 52 2.99 8.78 -3.71
CA TYR A 52 2.63 10.14 -4.12
C TYR A 52 1.25 10.49 -3.58
N LEU A 53 1.04 11.77 -3.30
CA LEU A 53 -0.33 12.30 -3.23
C LEU A 53 -1.01 12.13 -4.57
N ALA A 54 -2.32 11.93 -4.55
CA ALA A 54 -3.08 11.78 -5.78
C ALA A 54 -4.48 12.34 -5.68
N HIS A 55 -4.97 12.81 -6.82
CA HIS A 55 -6.35 13.19 -7.02
C HIS A 55 -6.83 12.67 -8.37
N GLU A 56 -8.14 12.61 -8.57
CA GLU A 56 -8.69 12.49 -9.92
C GLU A 56 -8.18 13.62 -10.82
N ASN A 57 -7.96 13.32 -12.10
CA ASN A 57 -7.42 14.28 -13.05
C ASN A 57 -8.39 15.47 -13.26
N THR A 58 -8.09 16.59 -12.60
CA THR A 58 -8.82 17.86 -12.73
C THR A 58 -7.86 18.95 -13.19
N ALA A 59 -8.35 20.15 -13.53
CA ALA A 59 -7.45 21.27 -13.90
C ALA A 59 -6.54 21.73 -12.75
N LYS A 60 -6.94 21.49 -11.50
CA LYS A 60 -6.19 21.95 -10.32
C LYS A 60 -4.93 21.09 -10.08
N PRO A 61 -3.87 21.66 -9.50
CA PRO A 61 -2.76 20.89 -8.97
C PRO A 61 -3.22 20.06 -7.77
N VAL A 62 -2.52 18.95 -7.51
CA VAL A 62 -2.81 18.07 -6.37
C VAL A 62 -2.26 18.72 -5.10
N GLY A 63 -3.15 19.11 -4.19
CA GLY A 63 -2.82 19.77 -2.94
C GLY A 63 -2.36 18.83 -1.83
N ALA A 64 -1.88 19.41 -0.72
CA ALA A 64 -1.44 18.69 0.47
C ALA A 64 -2.59 18.01 1.24
N ASP A 65 -3.84 18.24 0.86
CA ASP A 65 -5.09 17.70 1.38
C ASP A 65 -5.68 16.60 0.48
N ALA A 66 -4.96 16.20 -0.57
CA ALA A 66 -5.37 15.16 -1.51
C ALA A 66 -5.87 13.89 -0.78
N PRO A 67 -7.05 13.34 -1.17
CA PRO A 67 -7.70 12.24 -0.45
C PRO A 67 -7.14 10.86 -0.81
N TYR A 68 -6.34 10.76 -1.87
CA TYR A 68 -5.77 9.50 -2.34
C TYR A 68 -4.25 9.53 -2.31
N VAL A 69 -3.68 8.33 -2.30
CA VAL A 69 -2.27 8.11 -2.56
C VAL A 69 -2.08 7.10 -3.66
N ILE A 70 -1.03 7.30 -4.46
CA ILE A 70 -0.60 6.33 -5.46
C ILE A 70 0.72 5.73 -5.04
N LYS A 71 0.72 4.40 -4.93
CA LYS A 71 1.93 3.62 -4.74
C LYS A 71 2.40 3.11 -6.09
N VAL A 72 3.65 3.42 -6.45
CA VAL A 72 4.29 3.03 -7.71
C VAL A 72 5.46 2.10 -7.41
N GLU A 73 5.53 0.97 -8.11
CA GLU A 73 6.69 0.07 -8.12
C GLU A 73 7.06 -0.33 -9.56
N PRO A 74 8.32 -0.67 -9.84
CA PRO A 74 8.68 -1.29 -11.11
C PRO A 74 7.87 -2.57 -11.34
N SER A 75 7.41 -2.80 -12.57
CA SER A 75 6.47 -3.88 -12.88
C SER A 75 7.04 -5.29 -12.67
N ASP A 76 8.36 -5.42 -12.70
CA ASP A 76 9.17 -6.61 -12.42
C ASP A 76 9.34 -6.88 -10.92
N ASN A 77 8.95 -5.94 -10.06
CA ASN A 77 9.02 -6.10 -8.62
C ASN A 77 7.77 -6.81 -8.06
N GLY A 78 7.99 -7.83 -7.22
CA GLY A 78 6.93 -8.71 -6.70
C GLY A 78 6.06 -8.18 -5.53
N PRO A 79 6.56 -7.34 -4.59
CA PRO A 79 5.81 -7.00 -3.38
C PRO A 79 4.46 -6.29 -3.62
N LEU A 80 4.41 -5.27 -4.49
CA LEU A 80 3.14 -4.61 -4.82
C LEU A 80 2.17 -5.54 -5.55
N PHE A 81 2.63 -6.57 -6.25
CA PHE A 81 1.71 -7.50 -6.92
C PHE A 81 0.84 -8.27 -5.92
N SER A 82 1.45 -8.80 -4.85
CA SER A 82 0.72 -9.50 -3.80
C SER A 82 -0.24 -8.57 -3.05
N GLU A 83 0.23 -7.37 -2.70
CA GLU A 83 -0.59 -6.34 -2.04
C GLU A 83 -1.76 -5.91 -2.94
N LEU A 84 -1.51 -5.65 -4.22
CA LEU A 84 -2.54 -5.28 -5.18
C LEU A 84 -3.62 -6.36 -5.30
N LYS A 85 -3.24 -7.65 -5.38
CA LYS A 85 -4.20 -8.75 -5.45
C LYS A 85 -5.08 -8.82 -4.20
N PHE A 86 -4.54 -8.49 -3.04
CA PHE A 86 -5.31 -8.38 -1.81
C PHE A 86 -6.33 -7.24 -1.91
N TYR A 87 -5.90 -6.03 -2.24
CA TYR A 87 -6.78 -4.85 -2.33
C TYR A 87 -7.88 -5.03 -3.38
N MET A 88 -7.56 -5.58 -4.55
CA MET A 88 -8.53 -5.85 -5.61
C MET A 88 -9.63 -6.84 -5.20
N ARG A 89 -9.35 -7.74 -4.25
CA ARG A 89 -10.31 -8.78 -3.80
C ARG A 89 -11.07 -8.36 -2.56
N ALA A 90 -10.37 -7.83 -1.56
CA ALA A 90 -10.92 -7.63 -0.22
C ALA A 90 -11.29 -6.18 0.07
N ALA A 91 -10.71 -5.20 -0.64
CA ALA A 91 -10.78 -3.80 -0.23
C ALA A 91 -11.55 -2.90 -1.22
N LYS A 92 -12.46 -3.47 -2.01
CA LYS A 92 -13.33 -2.67 -2.89
C LYS A 92 -14.29 -1.81 -2.04
N PRO A 93 -14.62 -0.58 -2.47
CA PRO A 93 -15.53 0.30 -1.74
C PRO A 93 -16.86 -0.36 -1.39
N ASP A 94 -17.47 -1.08 -2.34
CA ASP A 94 -18.77 -1.75 -2.15
C ASP A 94 -18.71 -2.87 -1.11
N LEU A 95 -17.61 -3.63 -1.09
CA LEU A 95 -17.39 -4.71 -0.11
C LEU A 95 -17.20 -4.13 1.29
N ILE A 96 -16.40 -3.07 1.41
CA ILE A 96 -16.18 -2.40 2.69
C ILE A 96 -17.50 -1.78 3.19
N GLN A 97 -18.25 -1.10 2.31
CA GLN A 97 -19.51 -0.45 2.68
C GLN A 97 -20.58 -1.46 3.11
N SER A 98 -20.72 -2.57 2.37
CA SER A 98 -21.66 -3.64 2.73
C SER A 98 -21.29 -4.30 4.07
N TRP A 99 -20.00 -4.52 4.32
CA TRP A 99 -19.50 -5.05 5.59
C TRP A 99 -19.80 -4.13 6.77
N VAL A 100 -19.49 -2.84 6.63
CA VAL A 100 -19.76 -1.81 7.64
C VAL A 100 -21.25 -1.77 7.99
N LYS A 101 -22.12 -1.83 6.97
CA LYS A 101 -23.58 -1.83 7.15
C LYS A 101 -24.08 -3.10 7.84
N SER A 102 -23.64 -4.29 7.40
CA SER A 102 -24.12 -5.57 7.93
C SER A 102 -23.68 -5.82 9.39
N HIS A 103 -22.50 -5.34 9.76
CA HIS A 103 -21.95 -5.50 11.11
C HIS A 103 -22.20 -4.29 12.03
N LYS A 104 -23.00 -3.31 11.58
CA LYS A 104 -23.34 -2.08 12.32
C LYS A 104 -22.08 -1.35 12.84
N LEU A 105 -21.03 -1.33 12.03
CA LEU A 105 -19.79 -0.63 12.34
C LEU A 105 -19.90 0.82 11.89
N ASN A 106 -19.18 1.73 12.56
CA ASN A 106 -19.06 3.11 12.09
C ASN A 106 -17.97 3.26 11.02
N VAL A 107 -16.90 2.48 11.13
CA VAL A 107 -15.76 2.50 10.21
C VAL A 107 -15.01 1.17 10.29
N LEU A 108 -14.47 0.74 9.16
CA LEU A 108 -13.55 -0.39 9.04
C LEU A 108 -12.13 0.13 8.79
N GLY A 109 -11.15 -0.37 9.54
CA GLY A 109 -9.74 0.07 9.47
C GLY A 109 -8.96 -0.45 8.25
N VAL A 110 -9.62 -0.58 7.09
CA VAL A 110 -9.00 -1.07 5.85
C VAL A 110 -9.10 0.02 4.79
N PRO A 111 -7.99 0.49 4.19
CA PRO A 111 -8.01 1.50 3.14
C PRO A 111 -8.78 0.98 1.92
N ARG A 112 -9.60 1.82 1.29
CA ARG A 112 -10.32 1.43 0.07
C ARG A 112 -9.39 1.43 -1.12
N TYR A 113 -9.58 0.44 -1.98
CA TYR A 113 -8.98 0.32 -3.29
C TYR A 113 -9.77 1.12 -4.31
N TRP A 114 -9.11 1.98 -5.08
CA TRP A 114 -9.77 2.84 -6.08
C TRP A 114 -9.40 2.50 -7.53
N GLY A 115 -8.23 1.91 -7.75
CA GLY A 115 -7.76 1.59 -9.10
C GLY A 115 -6.33 1.09 -9.12
N SER A 116 -5.91 0.54 -10.24
CA SER A 116 -4.52 0.17 -10.50
C SER A 116 -4.27 0.10 -12.01
N GLY A 117 -3.01 0.17 -12.39
CA GLY A 117 -2.63 0.12 -13.79
C GLY A 117 -1.15 -0.11 -14.01
N LEU A 118 -0.78 -0.10 -15.28
CA LEU A 118 0.59 -0.05 -15.72
C LEU A 118 0.82 1.30 -16.40
N HIS A 119 1.95 1.91 -16.12
CA HIS A 119 2.38 3.17 -16.72
C HIS A 119 3.79 2.99 -17.28
N GLU A 120 4.02 3.50 -18.48
CA GLU A 120 5.32 3.42 -19.14
C GLU A 120 5.98 4.79 -19.17
N ARG A 121 7.24 4.87 -18.71
CA ARG A 121 8.02 6.10 -18.73
C ARG A 121 9.48 5.76 -18.96
N GLY A 122 10.11 6.43 -19.92
CA GLY A 122 11.53 6.21 -20.25
C GLY A 122 11.87 4.77 -20.64
N GLY A 123 10.95 4.06 -21.30
CA GLY A 123 11.14 2.65 -21.68
C GLY A 123 11.03 1.65 -20.52
N LYS A 124 10.70 2.10 -19.31
CA LYS A 124 10.45 1.26 -18.14
C LYS A 124 8.95 1.17 -17.86
N ARG A 125 8.50 -0.01 -17.44
CA ARG A 125 7.12 -0.30 -17.05
C ARG A 125 6.97 -0.28 -15.53
N TYR A 126 6.02 0.52 -15.06
CA TYR A 126 5.71 0.68 -13.65
C TYR A 126 4.29 0.20 -13.37
N ARG A 127 4.11 -0.50 -12.25
CA ARG A 127 2.80 -0.84 -11.69
C ARG A 127 2.43 0.20 -10.66
N PHE A 128 1.19 0.65 -10.70
CA PHE A 128 0.69 1.56 -9.69
C PHE A 128 -0.65 1.08 -9.11
N MET A 129 -0.93 1.50 -7.87
CA MET A 129 -2.17 1.25 -7.16
C MET A 129 -2.63 2.53 -6.47
N VAL A 130 -3.93 2.81 -6.56
CA VAL A 130 -4.59 3.95 -5.94
C VAL A 130 -5.37 3.47 -4.72
N ILE A 131 -5.09 4.06 -3.55
CA ILE A 131 -5.78 3.76 -2.28
C ILE A 131 -6.11 5.05 -1.52
N ASP A 132 -6.96 4.94 -0.51
CA ASP A 132 -7.20 6.03 0.44
C ASP A 132 -5.89 6.54 1.05
N ARG A 133 -5.78 7.86 1.20
CA ARG A 133 -4.71 8.46 1.99
C ARG A 133 -4.93 8.20 3.48
N LEU A 134 -3.90 7.68 4.14
CA LEU A 134 -3.86 7.56 5.60
C LEU A 134 -3.05 8.70 6.23
N GLY A 135 -3.30 8.94 7.51
CA GLY A 135 -2.55 9.89 8.33
C GLY A 135 -1.21 9.33 8.82
N THR A 136 -0.69 9.92 9.90
CA THR A 136 0.56 9.49 10.54
C THR A 136 0.47 8.05 11.06
N ASP A 137 1.56 7.29 10.90
CA ASP A 137 1.65 5.94 11.42
C ASP A 137 1.74 5.90 12.96
N LEU A 138 1.30 4.78 13.54
CA LEU A 138 1.28 4.60 15.00
C LEU A 138 2.68 4.56 15.61
N GLN A 139 3.72 4.19 14.86
CA GLN A 139 5.09 4.11 15.37
C GLN A 139 5.63 5.51 15.66
N LYS A 140 5.46 6.46 14.74
CA LYS A 140 5.83 7.86 14.99
C LYS A 140 5.07 8.43 16.17
N LYS A 141 3.77 8.17 16.28
CA LYS A 141 2.96 8.60 17.43
C LYS A 141 3.45 7.97 18.73
N PHE A 142 3.88 6.71 18.69
CA PHE A 142 4.42 6.02 19.85
C PHE A 142 5.73 6.66 20.32
N GLU A 143 6.61 7.01 19.39
CA GLU A 143 7.87 7.71 19.66
C GLU A 143 7.63 9.12 20.23
N GLU A 144 6.73 9.91 19.61
CA GLU A 144 6.32 11.23 20.08
C GLU A 144 5.74 11.20 21.51
N CYS A 145 5.04 10.13 21.87
CA CYS A 145 4.48 9.92 23.21
C CYS A 145 5.47 9.29 24.21
N GLY A 146 6.78 9.33 23.95
CA GLY A 146 7.79 8.79 24.86
C GLY A 146 7.72 7.26 24.99
N ARG A 147 7.36 6.58 23.90
CA ARG A 147 7.26 5.11 23.80
C ARG A 147 6.26 4.50 24.80
N ARG A 148 5.19 5.23 25.09
CA ARG A 148 4.08 4.75 25.92
C ARG A 148 2.75 5.24 25.38
N PHE A 149 1.79 4.33 25.30
CA PHE A 149 0.39 4.69 25.05
C PHE A 149 -0.45 4.48 26.31
N PRO A 150 -1.44 5.35 26.56
CA PRO A 150 -2.40 5.13 27.63
C PRO A 150 -3.15 3.80 27.43
N ARG A 151 -3.46 3.10 28.53
CA ARG A 151 -4.21 1.82 28.48
C ARG A 151 -5.49 1.91 27.66
N LYS A 152 -6.24 3.01 27.79
CA LYS A 152 -7.48 3.26 27.03
C LYS A 152 -7.23 3.22 25.51
N LEU A 153 -6.16 3.86 25.04
CA LEU A 153 -5.81 3.88 23.62
C LEU A 153 -5.42 2.48 23.14
N VAL A 154 -4.60 1.76 23.91
CA VAL A 154 -4.20 0.38 23.58
C VAL A 154 -5.41 -0.54 23.44
N LEU A 155 -6.38 -0.45 24.36
CA LEU A 155 -7.62 -1.24 24.29
C LEU A 155 -8.47 -0.86 23.07
N GLN A 156 -8.59 0.42 22.75
CA GLN A 156 -9.31 0.86 21.55
C GLN A 156 -8.64 0.37 20.26
N LEU A 157 -7.30 0.41 20.18
CA LEU A 157 -6.56 -0.14 19.05
C LEU A 157 -6.78 -1.66 18.94
N ALA A 158 -6.69 -2.39 20.04
CA ALA A 158 -6.91 -3.83 20.07
C ALA A 158 -8.31 -4.21 19.56
N LEU A 159 -9.35 -3.51 20.02
CA LEU A 159 -10.74 -3.74 19.54
C LEU A 159 -10.87 -3.51 18.04
N ARG A 160 -10.23 -2.47 17.49
CA ARG A 160 -10.25 -2.19 16.05
C ARG A 160 -9.49 -3.24 15.24
N LEU A 161 -8.35 -3.69 15.75
CA LEU A 161 -7.53 -4.73 15.11
C LEU A 161 -8.26 -6.07 15.10
N VAL A 162 -8.90 -6.46 16.20
CA VAL A 162 -9.72 -7.69 16.27
C VAL A 162 -10.80 -7.70 15.18
N GLY A 163 -11.54 -6.58 15.02
CA GLY A 163 -12.57 -6.50 13.98
C GLY A 163 -12.04 -6.65 12.55
N VAL A 164 -10.82 -6.17 12.27
CA VAL A 164 -10.18 -6.28 10.95
C VAL A 164 -9.58 -7.66 10.72
N PHE A 165 -8.76 -8.15 11.65
CA PHE A 165 -7.96 -9.36 11.46
C PHE A 165 -8.73 -10.66 11.71
N ILE A 166 -9.69 -10.66 12.64
CA ILE A 166 -10.42 -11.88 13.01
C ILE A 166 -11.73 -11.98 12.23
N SER A 167 -12.38 -10.87 11.91
CA SER A 167 -13.69 -10.90 11.23
C SER A 167 -13.56 -10.59 9.74
N PHE A 168 -12.94 -9.47 9.38
CA PHE A 168 -12.98 -9.01 7.99
C PHE A 168 -12.08 -9.80 7.04
N PHE A 169 -10.79 -9.96 7.37
CA PHE A 169 -9.85 -10.64 6.46
C PHE A 169 -10.20 -12.12 6.22
N PRO A 170 -10.45 -12.97 7.22
CA PRO A 170 -10.72 -14.38 6.98
C PRO A 170 -11.89 -14.64 6.01
N LEU A 171 -12.86 -13.73 5.96
CA LEU A 171 -14.05 -13.84 5.12
C LEU A 171 -13.92 -13.16 3.74
N ASN A 172 -13.00 -12.19 3.58
CA ASN A 172 -12.93 -11.37 2.35
C ASN A 172 -11.55 -11.39 1.65
N GLY A 173 -10.50 -11.86 2.32
CA GLY A 173 -9.16 -12.00 1.76
C GLY A 173 -8.36 -12.99 2.57
N ARG A 174 -7.99 -14.14 1.97
CA ARG A 174 -7.15 -15.14 2.64
C ARG A 174 -5.96 -14.42 3.29
N VAL A 175 -5.90 -14.45 4.62
CA VAL A 175 -4.65 -14.21 5.34
C VAL A 175 -3.78 -15.38 4.91
N VAL A 176 -2.96 -15.18 3.90
CA VAL A 176 -1.92 -16.16 3.58
C VAL A 176 -0.98 -16.06 4.77
N SER A 177 -1.01 -17.08 5.64
CA SER A 177 0.03 -17.27 6.63
C SER A 177 1.37 -17.10 5.92
N PHE A 178 2.17 -16.14 6.39
CA PHE A 178 3.60 -16.15 6.14
C PHE A 178 4.24 -17.27 6.96
#